data_AF-A0A0K0EDW7-F1
#
_entry.id   AF-A0A0K0EDW7-F1
#
_cell.length_a   1.000
_cell.length_b   1.000
_cell.length_c   1.000
_cell.angle_alpha   90.00
_cell.angle_beta   90.00
_cell.angle_gamma   90.00
#
_symmetry.space_group_name_H-M   'P 1'
#
loop_
_entity.id
_entity.type
_entity.pdbx_description
1 polymer ?
#
loop_
_entity_poly.entity_id
_entity_poly.type
_entity_poly.pdbx_seq_one_letter_code
_entity_poly.pdbx_strand_id
1 'polypeptide(L)'
;MSTLSKANFLKLYRDLIKVSLQFPQYNYRKFFVRRVRDHFEAHKNETDPVKLSNFYQEGNKTLIVLERQANLYKSFDQIQWEI
;
A
#
# COMPACT_ATOMS: atom_id res chain seq x y z
N MET A 1 -22.16 8.61 -10.08
CA MET A 1 -20.79 8.73 -9.56
C MET A 1 -20.79 8.15 -8.14
N SER A 2 -20.27 6.95 -7.94
CA SER A 2 -20.16 6.36 -6.60
C SER A 2 -19.24 7.24 -5.75
N THR A 3 -19.79 7.85 -4.71
CA THR A 3 -19.04 8.73 -3.81
C THR A 3 -18.07 7.87 -2.99
N LEU A 4 -16.79 8.21 -3.01
CA LEU A 4 -15.78 7.53 -2.20
C LEU A 4 -16.07 7.76 -0.72
N SER A 5 -16.37 6.68 0.00
CA SER A 5 -16.66 6.72 1.44
C SER A 5 -15.40 6.54 2.27
N LYS A 6 -15.43 6.95 3.54
CA LYS A 6 -14.36 6.68 4.52
C LYS A 6 -14.03 5.18 4.61
N ALA A 7 -15.01 4.30 4.44
CA ALA A 7 -14.80 2.86 4.48
C ALA A 7 -13.89 2.37 3.33
N ASN A 8 -14.00 2.98 2.14
CA ASN A 8 -13.15 2.64 0.99
C ASN A 8 -11.68 2.99 1.29
N PHE A 9 -11.41 4.17 1.85
CA PHE A 9 -10.06 4.57 2.25
C PHE A 9 -9.50 3.70 3.37
N LEU A 10 -10.32 3.35 4.37
CA LEU A 10 -9.90 2.44 5.45
C LEU A 10 -9.58 1.04 4.93
N LYS A 11 -10.36 0.53 3.97
CA LYS A 11 -10.06 -0.75 3.31
C LYS A 11 -8.73 -0.66 2.57
N LEU A 12 -8.53 0.37 1.74
CA LEU A 12 -7.30 0.58 0.99
C LEU A 12 -6.07 0.69 1.93
N TYR A 13 -6.19 1.41 3.04
CA TYR A 13 -5.15 1.49 4.06
C TYR A 13 -4.78 0.12 4.62
N ARG A 14 -5.78 -0.68 5.02
CA ARG A 14 -5.55 -2.04 5.56
C ARG A 14 -4.87 -2.94 4.53
N ASP A 15 -5.32 -2.88 3.28
CA ASP A 15 -4.77 -3.68 2.19
C ASP A 15 -3.29 -3.31 1.94
N LEU A 16 -2.97 -2.01 1.85
CA LEU A 16 -1.59 -1.52 1.70
C LEU A 16 -0.70 -1.94 2.88
N ILE A 17 -1.17 -1.83 4.12
CA ILE A 17 -0.43 -2.28 5.30
C ILE A 17 -0.21 -3.79 5.27
N LYS A 18 -1.24 -4.56 4.92
CA LYS A 18 -1.16 -6.03 4.82
C LYS A 18 -0.08 -6.44 3.82
N VAL A 19 -0.08 -5.85 2.62
CA VAL A 19 0.93 -6.15 1.58
C VAL A 19 2.33 -5.68 2.02
N SER A 20 2.44 -4.52 2.65
CA SER A 20 3.71 -4.01 3.18
C SER A 20 4.36 -4.97 4.19
N LEU A 21 3.55 -5.69 4.98
CA LEU A 21 4.04 -6.67 5.94
C LEU A 21 4.48 -8.00 5.30
N GLN A 22 4.13 -8.24 4.04
CA GLN A 22 4.49 -9.48 3.34
C GLN A 22 5.92 -9.49 2.77
N PHE A 23 6.63 -8.35 2.80
CA PHE A 23 8.01 -8.31 2.34
C PHE A 23 8.92 -9.13 3.28
N PRO A 24 9.81 -9.98 2.76
CA PRO A 24 10.73 -10.79 3.58
C PRO A 24 11.75 -9.93 4.33
N GLN A 25 12.15 -8.80 3.74
CA GLN A 25 13.13 -7.89 4.34
C GLN A 25 12.51 -6.89 5.33
N TYR A 26 13.10 -6.80 6.53
CA TYR A 26 12.58 -5.97 7.63
C TYR A 26 12.56 -4.48 7.30
N ASN A 27 13.64 -3.98 6.70
CA ASN A 27 13.75 -2.58 6.27
C ASN A 27 12.60 -2.19 5.32
N TYR A 28 12.24 -3.06 4.37
CA TYR A 28 11.15 -2.83 3.43
C TYR A 28 9.80 -2.84 4.14
N ARG A 29 9.53 -3.81 5.02
CA ARG A 29 8.30 -3.82 5.83
C ARG A 29 8.12 -2.52 6.59
N LYS A 30 9.16 -2.08 7.32
CA LYS A 30 9.10 -0.85 8.13
C LYS A 30 8.96 0.39 7.26
N PHE A 31 9.69 0.47 6.16
CA PHE A 31 9.64 1.59 5.23
C PHE A 31 8.23 1.75 4.63
N PHE A 32 7.67 0.69 4.05
CA PHE A 32 6.36 0.77 3.40
C PHE A 32 5.24 1.01 4.42
N VAL A 33 5.27 0.37 5.60
CA VAL A 33 4.29 0.65 6.67
C VAL A 33 4.34 2.12 7.10
N ARG A 34 5.54 2.68 7.29
CA ARG A 34 5.71 4.10 7.63
C ARG A 34 5.20 5.00 6.50
N ARG A 35 5.61 4.73 5.26
CA ARG A 35 5.22 5.53 4.09
C ARG A 35 3.71 5.56 3.88
N VAL A 36 3.04 4.42 4.03
CA VAL A 36 1.57 4.33 3.95
C VAL A 36 0.92 5.16 5.05
N ARG A 37 1.39 5.06 6.29
CA ARG A 37 0.86 5.88 7.41
C ARG A 37 1.03 7.37 7.16
N ASP A 38 2.25 7.79 6.83
CA ASP A 38 2.57 9.20 6.60
C ASP A 38 1.73 9.77 5.45
N HIS A 39 1.52 8.98 4.39
CA HIS A 39 0.71 9.40 3.25
C HIS A 39 -0.78 9.56 3.59
N PHE A 40 -1.34 8.66 4.40
CA PHE A 40 -2.74 8.75 4.84
C PHE A 40 -2.95 9.87 5.86
N GLU A 41 -2.00 10.10 6.77
CA GLU A 41 -2.10 11.19 7.74
C GLU A 41 -2.03 12.56 7.05
N ALA A 42 -1.18 12.71 6.03
CA ALA A 42 -1.09 13.94 5.23
C ALA A 42 -2.39 14.30 4.50
N HIS A 43 -3.22 13.32 4.15
CA HIS A 43 -4.49 13.51 3.43
C HIS A 43 -5.74 13.36 4.30
N LYS A 44 -5.58 13.23 5.62
CA LYS A 44 -6.68 12.94 6.56
C LYS A 44 -7.78 13.99 6.58
N ASN A 45 -7.41 15.26 6.41
CA ASN A 45 -8.32 16.40 6.45
C ASN A 45 -8.66 16.93 5.04
N GLU A 46 -8.30 16.20 3.98
CA GLU A 46 -8.63 16.61 2.62
C GLU A 46 -10.15 16.44 2.38
N THR A 47 -10.78 17.50 1.88
CA THR A 47 -12.23 17.54 1.64
C THR A 47 -12.57 17.68 0.17
N ASP A 48 -11.59 18.02 -0.67
CA ASP A 48 -11.79 18.15 -2.12
C ASP A 48 -12.08 16.77 -2.75
N PRO A 49 -13.28 16.55 -3.32
CA PRO A 49 -13.66 15.28 -3.93
C PRO A 49 -12.72 14.84 -5.07
N VAL A 50 -12.16 15.79 -5.82
CA VAL A 50 -11.26 15.49 -6.96
C VAL A 50 -9.94 14.95 -6.43
N LYS A 51 -9.36 15.60 -5.42
CA LYS A 51 -8.13 15.13 -4.79
C LYS A 51 -8.33 13.79 -4.08
N LEU A 52 -9.46 13.59 -3.40
CA LEU A 52 -9.80 12.31 -2.78
C LEU A 52 -9.92 11.19 -3.83
N SER A 53 -10.53 11.47 -4.98
CA SER A 53 -10.61 10.52 -6.09
C SER A 53 -9.23 10.16 -6.62
N ASN A 54 -8.39 11.17 -6.90
CA ASN A 54 -7.03 10.96 -7.37
C ASN A 54 -6.20 10.18 -6.35
N PHE A 55 -6.27 10.54 -5.07
CA PHE A 55 -5.60 9.83 -3.99
C PHE A 55 -6.02 8.35 -3.94
N TYR A 56 -7.32 8.07 -4.02
CA TYR A 56 -7.81 6.70 -4.02
C TYR A 56 -7.30 5.91 -5.23
N GLN A 57 -7.32 6.50 -6.43
CA GLN A 57 -6.82 5.85 -7.64
C GLN A 57 -5.32 5.55 -7.55
N GLU A 58 -4.52 6.51 -7.12
CA GLU A 58 -3.07 6.34 -6.94
C GLU A 58 -2.75 5.29 -5.88
N GLY A 59 -3.50 5.26 -4.78
CA GLY A 59 -3.34 4.24 -3.76
C GLY A 59 -3.68 2.83 -4.27
N ASN A 60 -4.71 2.67 -5.12
CA ASN A 60 -5.01 1.37 -5.75
C ASN A 60 -3.93 0.94 -6.75
N LYS A 61 -3.40 1.87 -7.56
CA LYS A 61 -2.24 1.57 -8.43
C LYS A 61 -1.03 1.11 -7.60
N THR A 62 -0.76 1.82 -6.51
CA THR A 62 0.33 1.49 -5.57
C THR A 62 0.14 0.12 -4.94
N LEU A 63 -1.10 -0.25 -4.58
CA LEU A 63 -1.42 -1.57 -4.03
C LEU A 63 -1.02 -2.68 -5.02
N ILE A 64 -1.43 -2.57 -6.28
CA ILE A 64 -1.10 -3.55 -7.34
C ILE A 64 0.42 -3.68 -7.51
N VAL A 65 1.14 -2.56 -7.49
CA VAL A 65 2.61 -2.57 -7.60
C VAL A 65 3.24 -3.25 -6.39
N LEU A 66 2.82 -2.90 -5.16
CA LEU A 66 3.35 -3.51 -3.94
C LEU A 66 3.09 -5.01 -3.89
N GLU A 67 1.92 -5.47 -4.33
CA GLU A 67 1.60 -6.92 -4.37
C GLU A 67 2.55 -7.68 -5.30
N ARG A 68 2.80 -7.14 -6.49
CA ARG A 68 3.75 -7.72 -7.45
C ARG A 68 5.16 -7.75 -6.85
N GLN A 69 5.60 -6.64 -6.25
CA GLN A 69 6.93 -6.56 -5.64
C GLN A 69 7.06 -7.55 -4.48
N ALA A 70 6.10 -7.60 -3.56
CA ALA A 70 6.14 -8.52 -2.43
C ALA A 70 6.23 -9.99 -2.88
N ASN A 71 5.52 -10.36 -3.95
CA ASN A 71 5.60 -11.71 -4.52
C ASN A 71 6.96 -12.01 -5.16
N LEU A 72 7.53 -11.06 -5.91
CA LEU A 72 8.86 -11.20 -6.50
C LEU A 72 9.94 -11.38 -5.42
N TYR A 73 9.93 -10.55 -4.38
CA TYR A 73 10.90 -10.67 -3.29
C TYR A 73 10.80 -12.00 -2.55
N LYS A 74 9.58 -12.52 -2.33
CA LYS A 74 9.40 -13.86 -1.76
C LYS A 74 9.97 -14.95 -2.67
N SER A 75 9.75 -14.87 -3.98
CA SER A 75 10.31 -15.87 -4.90
C SER A 75 11.84 -15.85 -4.93
N PHE A 76 12.47 -14.67 -4.87
CA PHE A 76 13.93 -14.58 -4.84
C PHE A 76 14.54 -15.06 -3.51
N ASP A 77 13.87 -14.81 -2.39
CA ASP A 77 14.32 -15.27 -1.06
C ASP A 77 14.33 -16.80 -0.96
N GLN A 78 13.41 -17.48 -1.66
CA GLN A 78 13.34 -18.95 -1.70
C GLN A 78 14.43 -19.61 -2.55
N ILE A 79 14.97 -18.90 -3.55
CA ILE A 79 15.98 -19.44 -4.49
C ILE A 79 17.39 -19.45 -3.87
N GLN A 80 17.61 -18.73 -2.77
CA GLN A 80 18.94 -18.60 -2.14
C GLN A 80 19.50 -19.90 -1.53
N TRP A 81 18.73 -20.99 -1.42
CA TRP A 81 19.14 -22.22 -0.74
C TRP A 81 19.47 -23.41 -1.66
N GLU A 82 19.50 -23.23 -2.99
CA GLU A 82 19.79 -24.33 -3.94
C GLU A 82 21.17 -24.24 -4.63
N ILE A 83 22.17 -23.62 -3.99
CA ILE A 83 23.57 -23.66 -4.45
C ILE A 83 24.47 -24.16 -3.33
#